data_AF-A0A7R7ZN10-F1
#
_entry.id   AF-A0A7R7ZN10-F1
#
_cell.length_a   1.000
_cell.length_b   1.000
_cell.length_c   1.000
_cell.angle_alpha   90.00
_cell.angle_beta   90.00
_cell.angle_gamma   90.00
#
_symmetry.space_group_name_H-M   'P 1'
#
loop_
_entity.id
_entity.type
_entity.pdbx_description
1 polymer ?
#
loop_
_entity_poly.entity_id
_entity_poly.type
_entity_poly.pdbx_seq_one_letter_code
_entity_poly.pdbx_strand_id
1 'polypeptide(L)'
;MTVDPSLPESLQDLEPFALQSSDQEPRYSPGKFFVRPQEINDQDPLVTADDGIIATTTWFKTPSLDRHLTKYLKAVQLFAETHDQYYVGDRALGNWTWLELAIYENASSDTPRVKEGVKLVWQSHKNIMGSNEFVWLPGEKFGQQHDLLTSLEEGNVIAVRACARFRNWQVFGRNARLVLEIGEHENTERPPSYAEAARTTDRMLKLLNAQNIENDAYTPEVKTVSERADTYTGKGKAPLRVLSLDGGGVRGYSSLMILKEVMKSVGRERPCEVFDMIAGTSTGGLIALMLGRLKMTVQECLDEYSALMEQVFGSGWLNDYGGKQVRYIATGDFHSAAKFEEVTKGLLRRRLRVEKPEDALLLDEKDSCKIFLMAVRQESGSNRAPVFLRSYKSDSDPPDPNLANIKIWEAARATSAAPGYFEPMQIGKIKLVDGGLLANNPVGWLWTEVLSEYGQLRAADCFLSIGTGMAPNVPVSQPGLTFYKAMLSFASIATNTESTHLLFSGLINAFAPNPGKEKYWRLNVAKEAPEKSKWKKIWDGIRGSEQPMLNDYADPGDLDNVKAIEKLKKWTNEWIAVQKDLISGCSAAISKSLEVRDEK
;
A
#
# COMPACT_ATOMS: atom_id res chain seq x y z
N MET A 1 12.90 -36.50 28.31
CA MET A 1 13.24 -35.08 28.15
C MET A 1 12.25 -34.29 28.99
N THR A 2 12.72 -33.47 29.93
CA THR A 2 11.86 -32.53 30.66
C THR A 2 11.43 -31.44 29.69
N VAL A 3 10.11 -31.31 29.44
CA VAL A 3 9.55 -30.21 28.65
C VAL A 3 9.89 -28.92 29.39
N ASP A 4 10.59 -28.00 28.72
CA ASP A 4 10.88 -26.68 29.26
C ASP A 4 9.57 -25.87 29.25
N PRO A 5 9.01 -25.53 30.43
CA PRO A 5 7.70 -24.88 30.53
C PRO A 5 7.71 -23.44 30.00
N SER A 6 8.87 -22.86 29.69
CA SER A 6 8.99 -21.53 29.07
C SER A 6 8.80 -21.54 27.55
N LEU A 7 8.79 -22.73 26.90
CA LEU A 7 8.57 -22.85 25.47
C LEU A 7 7.10 -22.63 25.11
N PRO A 8 6.81 -21.83 24.07
CA PRO A 8 5.49 -21.83 23.42
C PRO A 8 5.05 -23.26 23.07
N GLU A 9 3.77 -23.56 23.24
CA GLU A 9 3.18 -24.89 22.97
C GLU A 9 3.49 -25.39 21.55
N SER A 10 3.52 -24.49 20.55
CA SER A 10 3.86 -24.81 19.16
C SER A 10 5.32 -25.26 18.95
N LEU A 11 6.18 -25.04 19.93
CA LEU A 11 7.58 -25.45 19.95
C LEU A 11 7.82 -26.65 20.87
N GLN A 12 6.83 -27.07 21.65
CA GLN A 12 6.91 -28.29 22.44
C GLN A 12 6.81 -29.50 21.49
N ASP A 13 7.43 -30.62 21.85
CA ASP A 13 7.40 -31.89 21.10
C ASP A 13 8.02 -31.88 19.68
N LEU A 14 8.94 -30.95 19.39
CA LEU A 14 9.74 -30.98 18.16
C LEU A 14 10.97 -31.88 18.31
N GLU A 15 11.32 -32.60 17.23
CA GLU A 15 12.53 -33.44 17.22
C GLU A 15 13.78 -32.64 16.84
N PRO A 16 14.94 -32.83 17.53
CA PRO A 16 16.19 -32.19 17.12
C PRO A 16 16.62 -32.65 15.73
N PHE A 17 16.98 -31.70 14.87
CA PHE A 17 17.54 -31.98 13.56
C PHE A 17 19.03 -32.35 13.70
N ALA A 18 19.33 -33.64 13.80
CA ALA A 18 20.67 -34.18 14.09
C ALA A 18 21.43 -34.63 12.83
N LEU A 19 22.73 -34.34 12.72
CA LEU A 19 23.61 -34.93 11.71
C LEU A 19 23.66 -36.47 11.88
N GLN A 20 23.15 -37.24 10.91
CA GLN A 20 23.29 -38.70 10.89
C GLN A 20 24.27 -39.16 9.80
N SER A 21 25.08 -40.19 10.11
CA SER A 21 26.10 -40.79 9.23
C SER A 21 25.49 -41.46 7.98
N SER A 22 26.26 -41.54 6.90
CA SER A 22 25.81 -41.37 5.51
C SER A 22 25.10 -42.50 4.77
N ASP A 23 24.79 -43.67 5.33
CA ASP A 23 24.70 -44.87 4.47
C ASP A 23 23.30 -45.48 4.22
N GLN A 24 22.17 -44.88 4.62
CA GLN A 24 20.82 -45.37 4.23
C GLN A 24 19.81 -44.24 3.96
N GLU A 25 19.03 -44.37 2.87
CA GLU A 25 17.86 -43.53 2.55
C GLU A 25 16.57 -44.06 3.23
N PRO A 26 15.57 -43.18 3.52
CA PRO A 26 15.64 -41.73 3.62
C PRO A 26 15.91 -41.29 5.08
N ARG A 27 16.75 -40.26 5.27
CA ARG A 27 17.25 -39.80 6.59
C ARG A 27 16.19 -39.22 7.53
N TYR A 28 15.06 -38.73 7.02
CA TYR A 28 14.01 -38.13 7.84
C TYR A 28 12.61 -38.42 7.28
N SER A 29 11.73 -38.90 8.14
CA SER A 29 10.30 -39.06 7.86
C SER A 29 9.58 -37.70 7.82
N PRO A 30 8.40 -37.60 7.19
CA PRO A 30 7.53 -36.43 7.29
C PRO A 30 7.29 -36.04 8.75
N GLY A 31 7.46 -34.76 9.07
CA GLY A 31 7.45 -34.30 10.46
C GLY A 31 8.04 -32.90 10.63
N LYS A 32 8.10 -32.44 11.89
CA LYS A 32 8.71 -31.15 12.24
C LYS A 32 9.97 -31.38 13.07
N PHE A 33 11.06 -30.78 12.61
CA PHE A 33 12.36 -30.84 13.24
C PHE A 33 12.83 -29.44 13.59
N PHE A 34 13.81 -29.31 14.49
CA PHE A 34 14.38 -28.00 14.81
C PHE A 34 15.91 -27.99 14.86
N VAL A 35 16.49 -26.87 14.45
CA VAL A 35 17.90 -26.51 14.69
C VAL A 35 17.96 -25.37 15.70
N ARG A 36 18.94 -25.40 16.60
CA ARG A 36 19.15 -24.38 17.64
C ARG A 36 20.62 -23.94 17.69
N PRO A 37 20.94 -22.76 18.26
CA PRO A 37 22.31 -22.38 18.53
C PRO A 37 22.98 -23.37 19.52
N GLN A 38 24.29 -23.56 19.34
CA GLN A 38 25.09 -24.49 20.16
C GLN A 38 25.45 -23.88 21.53
N GLU A 39 25.74 -22.57 21.53
CA GLU A 39 26.14 -21.81 22.72
C GLU A 39 25.07 -20.78 23.08
N ILE A 40 24.85 -20.58 24.38
CA ILE A 40 23.98 -19.54 24.92
C ILE A 40 24.90 -18.49 25.55
N ASN A 41 24.95 -17.30 24.95
CA ASN A 41 25.57 -16.11 25.53
C ASN A 41 24.59 -14.95 25.40
N ASP A 42 23.97 -14.58 26.52
CA ASP A 42 22.99 -13.49 26.58
C ASP A 42 23.56 -12.18 27.16
N GLN A 43 24.86 -12.14 27.45
CA GLN A 43 25.55 -10.94 27.97
C GLN A 43 26.10 -10.08 26.84
N ASP A 44 26.65 -10.71 25.81
CA ASP A 44 27.23 -10.00 24.67
C ASP A 44 26.22 -9.86 23.53
N PRO A 45 26.23 -8.73 22.80
CA PRO A 45 25.39 -8.58 21.62
C PRO A 45 25.84 -9.55 20.52
N LEU A 46 24.89 -10.22 19.86
CA LEU A 46 25.13 -11.00 18.64
C LEU A 46 25.70 -10.12 17.53
N VAL A 47 25.23 -8.88 17.45
CA VAL A 47 25.72 -7.87 16.49
C VAL A 47 25.57 -6.47 17.08
N THR A 48 26.54 -5.61 16.79
CA THR A 48 26.52 -4.17 17.06
C THR A 48 26.80 -3.44 15.76
N ALA A 49 26.00 -2.42 15.43
CA ALA A 49 26.25 -1.57 14.28
C ALA A 49 27.08 -0.34 14.67
N ASP A 50 28.08 -0.01 13.86
CA ASP A 50 29.01 1.11 14.09
C ASP A 50 28.59 2.40 13.36
N ASP A 51 27.82 2.24 12.28
CA ASP A 51 27.40 3.31 11.37
C ASP A 51 26.06 3.00 10.68
N GLY A 52 25.72 3.74 9.63
CA GLY A 52 24.48 3.58 8.86
C GLY A 52 24.46 2.38 7.91
N ILE A 53 25.51 1.57 7.85
CA ILE A 53 25.58 0.33 7.08
C ILE A 53 25.01 -0.80 7.95
N ILE A 54 24.37 -1.78 7.31
CA ILE A 54 23.81 -2.93 8.01
C ILE A 54 24.96 -3.82 8.51
N ALA A 55 25.10 -3.93 9.83
CA ALA A 55 25.95 -4.91 10.47
C ALA A 55 25.22 -6.24 10.58
N THR A 56 25.91 -7.34 10.29
CA THR A 56 25.31 -8.68 10.32
C THR A 56 26.27 -9.71 10.90
N THR A 57 25.74 -10.60 11.75
CA THR A 57 26.46 -11.75 12.32
C THR A 57 25.65 -13.02 12.10
N THR A 58 26.31 -14.11 11.72
CA THR A 58 25.66 -15.43 11.67
C THR A 58 25.60 -16.02 13.06
N TRP A 59 24.38 -16.27 13.55
CA TRP A 59 24.16 -16.82 14.89
C TRP A 59 24.31 -18.34 14.91
N PHE A 60 23.68 -19.04 13.96
CA PHE A 60 23.84 -20.49 13.78
C PHE A 60 23.39 -20.92 12.38
N LYS A 61 23.68 -22.16 11.99
CA LYS A 61 23.31 -22.74 10.69
C LYS A 61 22.73 -24.13 10.86
N THR A 62 21.92 -24.57 9.89
CA THR A 62 21.59 -25.98 9.74
C THR A 62 22.83 -26.80 9.37
N PRO A 63 22.82 -28.12 9.61
CA PRO A 63 23.64 -29.05 8.83
C PRO A 63 23.44 -28.88 7.32
N SER A 64 24.42 -29.37 6.52
CA SER A 64 24.28 -29.45 5.06
C SER A 64 23.03 -30.25 4.69
N LEU A 65 22.19 -29.64 3.88
CA LEU A 65 20.96 -30.25 3.38
C LEU A 65 21.29 -31.20 2.25
N ASP A 66 20.81 -32.43 2.33
CA ASP A 66 20.95 -33.39 1.23
C ASP A 66 19.87 -33.17 0.16
N ARG A 67 20.01 -33.91 -0.94
CA ARG A 67 19.08 -33.83 -2.08
C ARG A 67 17.63 -34.15 -1.70
N HIS A 68 17.41 -35.05 -0.74
CA HIS A 68 16.05 -35.38 -0.29
C HIS A 68 15.46 -34.20 0.48
N LEU A 69 16.17 -33.65 1.47
CA LEU A 69 15.70 -32.52 2.27
C LEU A 69 15.39 -31.28 1.43
N THR A 70 16.27 -30.92 0.51
CA THR A 70 16.05 -29.76 -0.39
C THR A 70 14.76 -29.88 -1.20
N LYS A 71 14.33 -31.11 -1.50
CA LYS A 71 13.12 -31.41 -2.23
C LYS A 71 11.88 -31.55 -1.36
N TYR A 72 11.99 -32.10 -0.15
CA TYR A 72 10.82 -32.44 0.68
C TYR A 72 10.53 -31.43 1.80
N LEU A 73 11.35 -30.38 1.95
CA LEU A 73 11.03 -29.27 2.85
C LEU A 73 9.73 -28.59 2.41
N LYS A 74 8.73 -28.66 3.28
CA LYS A 74 7.41 -28.05 3.13
C LYS A 74 7.37 -26.65 3.72
N ALA A 75 8.06 -26.42 4.84
CA ALA A 75 8.16 -25.08 5.42
C ALA A 75 9.40 -24.89 6.30
N VAL A 76 9.82 -23.64 6.44
CA VAL A 76 10.85 -23.19 7.39
C VAL A 76 10.31 -22.01 8.18
N GLN A 77 10.48 -22.01 9.50
CA GLN A 77 10.09 -20.89 10.35
C GLN A 77 11.07 -20.74 11.52
N LEU A 78 11.53 -19.51 11.75
CA LEU A 78 12.39 -19.21 12.89
C LEU A 78 11.56 -18.69 14.05
N PHE A 79 11.85 -19.19 15.25
CA PHE A 79 11.38 -18.63 16.50
C PHE A 79 12.62 -18.25 17.32
N ALA A 80 12.65 -17.06 17.90
CA ALA A 80 13.82 -16.61 18.63
C ALA A 80 13.45 -15.76 19.85
N GLU A 81 14.22 -15.90 20.92
CA GLU A 81 14.26 -15.00 22.05
C GLU A 81 15.39 -13.99 21.80
N THR A 82 15.02 -12.83 21.26
CA THR A 82 15.94 -11.72 20.99
C THR A 82 15.35 -10.40 21.43
N HIS A 83 16.22 -9.44 21.73
CA HIS A 83 15.82 -8.08 22.07
C HIS A 83 16.80 -7.05 21.48
N ASP A 84 16.42 -5.78 21.52
CA ASP A 84 17.26 -4.67 21.04
C ASP A 84 18.02 -4.01 22.19
N GLN A 85 18.70 -2.89 21.93
CA GLN A 85 19.45 -2.16 22.95
C GLN A 85 18.59 -1.41 23.99
N TYR A 86 17.27 -1.64 24.04
CA TYR A 86 16.26 -1.00 24.91
C TYR A 86 16.02 0.50 24.67
N TYR A 87 17.06 1.26 24.35
CA TYR A 87 16.97 2.68 24.10
C TYR A 87 16.76 3.00 22.62
N VAL A 88 15.76 3.83 22.34
CA VAL A 88 15.46 4.35 21.00
C VAL A 88 15.35 5.87 21.09
N GLY A 89 16.25 6.57 20.40
CA GLY A 89 16.30 8.04 20.43
C GLY A 89 15.05 8.70 19.85
N ASP A 90 14.57 8.20 18.71
CA ASP A 90 13.32 8.63 18.10
C ASP A 90 12.50 7.42 17.62
N ARG A 91 11.40 7.14 18.34
CA ARG A 91 10.51 6.02 18.04
C ARG A 91 9.79 6.18 16.69
N ALA A 92 9.67 7.39 16.17
CA ALA A 92 9.08 7.64 14.85
C ALA A 92 9.96 7.11 13.71
N LEU A 93 11.27 7.02 13.92
CA LEU A 93 12.22 6.50 12.91
C LEU A 93 12.20 4.97 12.77
N GLY A 94 11.43 4.26 13.61
CA GLY A 94 11.22 2.82 13.49
C GLY A 94 12.30 1.96 14.14
N ASN A 95 12.19 0.64 13.91
CA ASN A 95 13.12 -0.36 14.44
C ASN A 95 14.16 -0.75 13.39
N TRP A 96 15.42 -0.76 13.79
CA TRP A 96 16.59 -1.07 12.96
C TRP A 96 17.34 -2.33 13.42
N THR A 97 16.64 -3.23 14.10
CA THR A 97 17.15 -4.54 14.51
C THR A 97 16.19 -5.66 14.11
N TRP A 98 16.74 -6.72 13.52
CA TRP A 98 15.95 -7.86 13.02
C TRP A 98 16.78 -9.13 12.91
N LEU A 99 16.09 -10.26 12.76
CA LEU A 99 16.68 -11.53 12.35
C LEU A 99 16.33 -11.86 10.89
N GLU A 100 17.23 -12.56 10.22
CA GLU A 100 17.04 -13.01 8.84
C GLU A 100 17.54 -14.45 8.63
N LEU A 101 17.01 -15.11 7.61
CA LEU A 101 17.47 -16.40 7.11
C LEU A 101 18.27 -16.19 5.82
N ALA A 102 19.34 -16.95 5.63
CA ALA A 102 20.17 -16.89 4.44
C ALA A 102 20.57 -18.28 3.96
N ILE A 103 20.65 -18.48 2.65
CA ILE A 103 21.21 -19.70 2.07
C ILE A 103 22.71 -19.49 1.90
N TYR A 104 23.50 -20.43 2.41
CA TYR A 104 24.95 -20.45 2.30
C TYR A 104 25.33 -21.64 1.42
N GLU A 105 26.43 -21.51 0.68
CA GLU A 105 26.88 -22.56 -0.25
C GLU A 105 27.12 -23.89 0.49
N ASN A 106 27.70 -23.82 1.68
CA ASN A 106 27.96 -24.96 2.57
C ASN A 106 28.21 -24.51 4.03
N ALA A 107 28.40 -25.46 4.94
CA ALA A 107 28.61 -25.22 6.36
C ALA A 107 29.81 -24.29 6.68
N SER A 108 30.88 -24.36 5.87
CA SER A 108 32.12 -23.58 6.04
C SER A 108 32.02 -22.15 5.50
N SER A 109 31.01 -21.84 4.68
CA SER A 109 30.83 -20.50 4.10
C SER A 109 30.52 -19.48 5.20
N ASP A 110 31.04 -18.26 5.10
CA ASP A 110 30.81 -17.17 6.04
C ASP A 110 29.86 -16.09 5.50
N THR A 111 29.62 -16.09 4.20
CA THR A 111 28.70 -15.18 3.51
C THR A 111 27.53 -15.90 2.84
N PRO A 112 26.38 -15.22 2.66
CA PRO A 112 25.27 -15.75 1.87
C PRO A 112 25.67 -16.05 0.43
N ARG A 113 25.06 -17.10 -0.12
CA ARG A 113 25.13 -17.46 -1.54
C ARG A 113 24.55 -16.33 -2.40
N VAL A 114 25.21 -16.04 -3.51
CA VAL A 114 24.78 -15.04 -4.50
C VAL A 114 24.33 -15.76 -5.76
N LYS A 115 23.12 -15.43 -6.22
CA LYS A 115 22.53 -15.96 -7.46
C LYS A 115 22.08 -14.79 -8.32
N GLU A 116 22.60 -14.72 -9.55
CA GLU A 116 22.27 -13.63 -10.50
C GLU A 116 22.53 -12.21 -9.93
N GLY A 117 23.57 -12.06 -9.09
CA GLY A 117 23.89 -10.79 -8.42
C GLY A 117 23.07 -10.52 -7.15
N VAL A 118 22.18 -11.42 -6.76
CA VAL A 118 21.29 -11.28 -5.59
C VAL A 118 21.72 -12.24 -4.48
N LYS A 119 22.00 -11.72 -3.28
CA LYS A 119 22.25 -12.46 -2.05
C LYS A 119 20.95 -13.14 -1.61
N LEU A 120 21.01 -14.45 -1.40
CA LEU A 120 19.87 -15.27 -0.99
C LEU A 120 19.60 -15.11 0.51
N VAL A 121 18.91 -14.02 0.85
CA VAL A 121 18.63 -13.60 2.23
C VAL A 121 17.19 -13.10 2.35
N TRP A 122 16.54 -13.47 3.45
CA TRP A 122 15.16 -13.15 3.75
C TRP A 122 14.96 -12.73 5.20
N GLN A 123 14.39 -11.56 5.44
CA GLN A 123 14.00 -11.13 6.78
C GLN A 123 13.01 -12.12 7.42
N SER A 124 13.26 -12.52 8.67
CA SER A 124 12.40 -13.40 9.45
C SER A 124 11.40 -12.59 10.29
N HIS A 125 11.91 -11.71 11.16
CA HIS A 125 11.13 -10.78 11.98
C HIS A 125 12.01 -9.67 12.55
N LYS A 126 11.40 -8.53 12.87
CA LYS A 126 12.06 -7.43 13.61
C LYS A 126 11.95 -7.70 15.11
N ASN A 127 12.89 -7.18 15.90
CA ASN A 127 12.78 -7.21 17.36
C ASN A 127 11.61 -6.35 17.86
N ILE A 128 11.26 -6.47 19.14
CA ILE A 128 10.41 -5.48 19.80
C ILE A 128 11.24 -4.23 20.03
N MET A 129 10.77 -3.10 19.50
CA MET A 129 11.47 -1.82 19.58
C MET A 129 11.47 -1.28 21.02
N GLY A 130 12.66 -0.93 21.52
CA GLY A 130 12.87 -0.32 22.83
C GLY A 130 12.59 -1.28 23.97
N SER A 131 13.00 -2.55 23.82
CA SER A 131 12.81 -3.62 24.80
C SER A 131 14.11 -4.36 25.05
N ASN A 132 14.39 -4.67 26.32
CA ASN A 132 15.43 -5.62 26.73
C ASN A 132 14.84 -6.95 27.22
N GLU A 133 13.55 -7.19 27.00
CA GLU A 133 12.90 -8.44 27.40
C GLU A 133 13.12 -9.52 26.34
N PHE A 134 13.63 -10.67 26.77
CA PHE A 134 13.67 -11.87 25.95
C PHE A 134 12.27 -12.47 25.84
N VAL A 135 11.66 -12.33 24.67
CA VAL A 135 10.34 -12.88 24.34
C VAL A 135 10.48 -13.74 23.10
N TRP A 136 9.83 -14.91 23.09
CA TRP A 136 9.75 -15.75 21.89
C TRP A 136 8.95 -15.03 20.80
N LEU A 137 9.65 -14.61 19.74
CA LEU A 137 9.05 -14.02 18.56
C LEU A 137 8.96 -15.04 17.43
N PRO A 138 7.76 -15.26 16.85
CA PRO A 138 7.63 -16.04 15.64
C PRO A 138 8.02 -15.20 14.42
N GLY A 139 8.94 -15.74 13.62
CA GLY A 139 9.28 -15.23 12.31
C GLY A 139 8.28 -15.61 11.23
N GLU A 140 8.47 -15.07 10.02
CA GLU A 140 7.74 -15.48 8.83
C GLU A 140 7.87 -16.99 8.59
N LYS A 141 6.74 -17.63 8.24
CA LYS A 141 6.71 -19.03 7.78
C LYS A 141 6.94 -19.08 6.27
N PHE A 142 8.10 -19.56 5.85
CA PHE A 142 8.46 -19.76 4.45
C PHE A 142 7.96 -21.12 3.97
N GLY A 143 6.86 -21.15 3.22
CA GLY A 143 6.25 -22.38 2.70
C GLY A 143 6.88 -22.90 1.40
N GLN A 144 6.51 -24.11 0.97
CA GLN A 144 7.13 -24.87 -0.13
C GLN A 144 7.33 -24.08 -1.44
N GLN A 145 6.39 -23.19 -1.79
CA GLN A 145 6.45 -22.37 -3.01
C GLN A 145 7.32 -21.11 -2.89
N HIS A 146 7.85 -20.82 -1.69
CA HIS A 146 8.67 -19.66 -1.42
C HIS A 146 10.03 -19.75 -2.12
N ASP A 147 10.57 -18.60 -2.54
CA ASP A 147 11.86 -18.52 -3.23
C ASP A 147 13.02 -19.08 -2.39
N LEU A 148 12.99 -18.91 -1.06
CA LEU A 148 13.92 -19.54 -0.11
C LEU A 148 14.02 -21.05 -0.33
N LEU A 149 12.90 -21.78 -0.29
CA LEU A 149 12.92 -23.24 -0.42
C LEU A 149 13.25 -23.68 -1.84
N THR A 150 12.69 -23.00 -2.84
CA THR A 150 12.94 -23.35 -4.26
C THR A 150 14.35 -23.00 -4.73
N SER A 151 15.11 -22.20 -3.97
CA SER A 151 16.51 -21.86 -4.26
C SER A 151 17.53 -22.76 -3.56
N LEU A 152 17.09 -23.72 -2.74
CA LEU A 152 17.97 -24.68 -2.08
C LEU A 152 18.55 -25.69 -3.07
N GLU A 153 19.86 -25.91 -2.96
CA GLU A 153 20.58 -26.97 -3.66
C GLU A 153 21.27 -27.89 -2.67
N GLU A 154 21.57 -29.11 -3.12
CA GLU A 154 22.28 -30.10 -2.31
C GLU A 154 23.61 -29.51 -1.78
N GLY A 155 23.88 -29.72 -0.49
CA GLY A 155 25.06 -29.21 0.20
C GLY A 155 24.85 -27.85 0.88
N ASN A 156 23.85 -27.08 0.46
CA ASN A 156 23.54 -25.78 1.05
C ASN A 156 23.17 -25.89 2.54
N VAL A 157 23.34 -24.79 3.27
CA VAL A 157 22.86 -24.66 4.66
C VAL A 157 21.97 -23.43 4.79
N ILE A 158 21.00 -23.48 5.70
CA ILE A 158 20.19 -22.32 6.08
C ILE A 158 20.83 -21.70 7.32
N ALA A 159 21.31 -20.47 7.20
CA ALA A 159 21.90 -19.68 8.26
C ALA A 159 20.88 -18.73 8.88
N VAL A 160 20.89 -18.60 10.20
CA VAL A 160 20.17 -17.57 10.95
C VAL A 160 21.15 -16.44 11.26
N ARG A 161 20.81 -15.21 10.89
CA ARG A 161 21.66 -14.03 11.08
C ARG A 161 20.96 -12.96 11.89
N ALA A 162 21.70 -12.32 12.78
CA ALA A 162 21.27 -11.13 13.50
C ALA A 162 21.76 -9.88 12.77
N CYS A 163 20.89 -8.88 12.65
CA CYS A 163 21.15 -7.66 11.91
C CYS A 163 20.82 -6.42 12.73
N ALA A 164 21.69 -5.42 12.66
CA ALA A 164 21.48 -4.11 13.22
C ALA A 164 21.93 -3.03 12.22
N ARG A 165 21.32 -1.85 12.28
CA ARG A 165 21.72 -0.70 11.48
C ARG A 165 21.68 0.56 12.34
N PHE A 166 22.60 1.47 12.06
CA PHE A 166 22.88 2.70 12.80
C PHE A 166 23.71 2.47 14.05
N ARG A 167 24.62 3.42 14.29
CA ARG A 167 25.56 3.38 15.40
C ARG A 167 24.86 3.05 16.72
N ASN A 168 25.39 2.09 17.46
CA ASN A 168 24.93 1.60 18.76
C ASN A 168 23.62 0.81 18.75
N TRP A 169 23.03 0.51 17.58
CA TRP A 169 21.96 -0.47 17.54
C TRP A 169 22.54 -1.87 17.68
N GLN A 170 21.89 -2.70 18.50
CA GLN A 170 22.40 -4.00 18.91
C GLN A 170 21.30 -5.04 18.92
N VAL A 171 21.68 -6.30 18.68
CA VAL A 171 20.80 -7.45 18.90
C VAL A 171 21.42 -8.36 19.93
N PHE A 172 20.65 -8.70 20.94
CA PHE A 172 20.99 -9.72 21.92
C PHE A 172 20.11 -10.94 21.66
N GLY A 173 20.65 -12.14 21.84
CA GLY A 173 19.90 -13.37 21.62
C GLY A 173 20.24 -14.44 22.63
N ARG A 174 19.20 -15.09 23.16
CA ARG A 174 19.33 -16.13 24.19
C ARG A 174 19.12 -17.51 23.60
N ASN A 175 17.96 -17.73 22.98
CA ASN A 175 17.58 -19.01 22.39
C ASN A 175 16.93 -18.81 21.03
N ALA A 176 16.99 -19.85 20.20
CA ALA A 176 16.23 -19.90 18.95
C ALA A 176 15.93 -21.34 18.53
N ARG A 177 14.86 -21.49 17.75
CA ARG A 177 14.48 -22.72 17.05
C ARG A 177 14.16 -22.38 15.60
N LEU A 178 15.03 -22.82 14.69
CA LEU A 178 14.72 -22.88 13.27
C LEU A 178 13.98 -24.18 13.00
N VAL A 179 12.67 -24.09 12.84
CA VAL A 179 11.79 -25.23 12.60
C VAL A 179 11.76 -25.56 11.11
N LEU A 180 12.04 -26.83 10.79
CA LEU A 180 12.02 -27.43 9.46
C LEU A 180 10.84 -28.41 9.40
N GLU A 181 9.84 -28.13 8.57
CA GLU A 181 8.70 -29.02 8.30
C GLU A 181 8.98 -29.82 7.03
N ILE A 182 9.10 -31.14 7.15
CA ILE A 182 9.32 -32.08 6.03
C ILE A 182 7.96 -32.68 5.64
N GLY A 183 7.62 -32.60 4.36
CA GLY A 183 6.37 -33.11 3.80
C GLY A 183 6.52 -34.47 3.11
N GLU A 184 5.41 -34.97 2.56
CA GLU A 184 5.34 -36.23 1.82
C GLU A 184 5.56 -36.05 0.31
N HIS A 185 5.49 -34.82 -0.20
CA HIS A 185 5.53 -34.50 -1.61
C HIS A 185 6.76 -33.70 -1.98
N GLU A 186 7.38 -34.09 -3.10
CA GLU A 186 8.51 -33.39 -3.67
C GLU A 186 8.12 -31.98 -4.12
N ASN A 187 8.95 -31.01 -3.77
CA ASN A 187 8.90 -29.67 -4.31
C ASN A 187 9.47 -29.67 -5.73
N THR A 188 8.60 -29.48 -6.71
CA THR A 188 8.97 -29.42 -8.14
C THR A 188 9.04 -27.98 -8.66
N GLU A 189 8.78 -26.99 -7.80
CA GLU A 189 8.82 -25.58 -8.16
C GLU A 189 10.24 -25.12 -8.47
N ARG A 190 10.37 -24.31 -9.52
CA ARG A 190 11.66 -23.73 -9.91
C ARG A 190 11.92 -22.43 -9.16
N PRO A 191 13.18 -22.13 -8.80
CA PRO A 191 13.54 -20.84 -8.25
C PRO A 191 13.20 -19.71 -9.24
N PRO A 192 12.89 -18.51 -8.76
CA PRO A 192 12.71 -17.36 -9.64
C PRO A 192 14.01 -16.98 -10.36
N SER A 193 13.89 -16.35 -11.53
CA SER A 193 15.01 -15.59 -12.12
C SER A 193 14.95 -14.16 -11.60
N TYR A 194 15.87 -13.81 -10.73
CA TYR A 194 16.03 -12.44 -10.22
C TYR A 194 16.46 -11.49 -11.33
N ALA A 195 17.26 -11.96 -12.30
CA ALA A 195 17.68 -11.19 -13.46
C ALA A 195 16.50 -10.85 -14.39
N GLU A 196 15.52 -11.73 -14.55
CA GLU A 196 14.30 -11.43 -15.31
C GLU A 196 13.39 -10.44 -14.58
N ALA A 197 13.21 -10.63 -13.27
CA ALA A 197 12.46 -9.71 -12.41
C ALA A 197 13.04 -8.30 -12.48
N ALA A 198 14.35 -8.18 -12.26
CA ALA A 198 15.10 -6.93 -12.31
C ALA A 198 14.99 -6.24 -13.68
N ARG A 199 15.13 -6.98 -14.78
CA ARG A 199 14.97 -6.44 -16.14
C ARG A 199 13.57 -5.93 -16.42
N THR A 200 12.55 -6.61 -15.90
CA THR A 200 11.14 -6.21 -16.06
C THR A 200 10.85 -4.93 -15.30
N THR A 201 11.31 -4.84 -14.04
CA THR A 201 11.19 -3.64 -13.24
C THR A 201 11.97 -2.47 -13.84
N ASP A 202 13.20 -2.68 -14.30
CA ASP A 202 13.99 -1.64 -14.97
C ASP A 202 13.30 -1.10 -16.23
N ARG A 203 12.71 -1.97 -17.06
CA ARG A 203 11.91 -1.54 -18.23
C ARG A 203 10.68 -0.73 -17.82
N MET A 204 9.95 -1.19 -16.81
CA MET A 204 8.77 -0.48 -16.31
C MET A 204 9.16 0.90 -15.76
N LEU A 205 10.20 0.98 -14.93
CA LEU A 205 10.69 2.24 -14.37
C LEU A 205 11.20 3.18 -15.45
N LYS A 206 11.92 2.67 -16.45
CA LYS A 206 12.31 3.48 -17.61
C LYS A 206 11.12 4.01 -18.38
N LEU A 207 10.04 3.24 -18.53
CA LEU A 207 8.80 3.73 -19.18
C LEU A 207 8.10 4.79 -18.33
N LEU A 208 8.01 4.59 -17.01
CA LEU A 208 7.42 5.57 -16.09
C LEU A 208 8.24 6.86 -16.04
N ASN A 209 9.56 6.74 -15.96
CA ASN A 209 10.49 7.88 -15.92
C ASN A 209 10.60 8.57 -17.28
N ALA A 210 10.49 7.85 -18.40
CA ALA A 210 10.46 8.48 -19.72
C ALA A 210 9.20 9.34 -19.95
N GLN A 211 8.11 9.10 -19.21
CA GLN A 211 6.95 9.99 -19.19
C GLN A 211 7.12 11.17 -18.22
N ASN A 212 7.93 11.00 -17.18
CA ASN A 212 8.33 12.05 -16.24
C ASN A 212 9.68 12.64 -16.66
N ILE A 213 9.68 13.46 -17.71
CA ILE A 213 10.87 14.15 -18.24
C ILE A 213 11.68 14.80 -17.09
N GLU A 214 12.93 14.34 -16.92
CA GLU A 214 14.05 14.96 -16.19
C GLU A 214 13.78 15.48 -14.76
N ASN A 215 13.51 14.61 -13.78
CA ASN A 215 13.62 14.99 -12.36
C ASN A 215 14.02 13.80 -11.46
N ASP A 216 15.19 13.23 -11.72
CA ASP A 216 15.78 12.12 -10.95
C ASP A 216 15.92 12.40 -9.44
N ALA A 217 15.89 13.67 -9.01
CA ALA A 217 16.06 14.05 -7.61
C ALA A 217 14.81 13.84 -6.74
N TYR A 218 13.65 13.51 -7.32
CA TYR A 218 12.38 13.59 -6.58
C TYR A 218 11.29 12.55 -6.91
N THR A 219 11.60 11.51 -7.67
CA THR A 219 10.76 10.31 -7.76
C THR A 219 10.97 9.42 -6.52
N PRO A 220 9.94 8.75 -5.97
CA PRO A 220 10.15 7.73 -4.95
C PRO A 220 11.12 6.70 -5.50
N GLU A 221 12.20 6.41 -4.79
CA GLU A 221 13.14 5.37 -5.18
C GLU A 221 12.41 4.02 -5.14
N VAL A 222 11.93 3.57 -6.29
CA VAL A 222 11.60 2.16 -6.44
C VAL A 222 12.92 1.44 -6.35
N LYS A 223 13.18 0.77 -5.21
CA LYS A 223 14.40 0.02 -4.91
C LYS A 223 14.94 -0.63 -6.19
N THR A 224 15.88 0.05 -6.84
CA THR A 224 16.47 -0.41 -8.08
C THR A 224 17.28 -1.63 -7.72
N VAL A 225 16.92 -2.78 -8.30
CA VAL A 225 17.69 -4.03 -8.29
C VAL A 225 18.42 -4.27 -6.97
N SER A 226 17.68 -4.67 -5.93
CA SER A 226 18.30 -4.90 -4.63
C SER A 226 19.22 -6.11 -4.68
N GLU A 227 20.35 -6.04 -3.96
CA GLU A 227 21.27 -7.16 -3.80
C GLU A 227 20.70 -8.30 -2.94
N ARG A 228 19.41 -8.28 -2.56
CA ARG A 228 18.82 -9.25 -1.62
C ARG A 228 17.55 -9.89 -2.17
N ALA A 229 17.39 -11.19 -1.92
CA ALA A 229 16.25 -11.96 -2.41
C ALA A 229 14.91 -11.48 -1.80
N ASP A 230 14.90 -11.05 -0.53
CA ASP A 230 13.67 -10.56 0.12
C ASP A 230 12.95 -9.42 -0.62
N THR A 231 13.67 -8.57 -1.36
CA THR A 231 13.05 -7.48 -2.13
C THR A 231 12.32 -7.96 -3.39
N TYR A 232 12.61 -9.18 -3.82
CA TYR A 232 11.91 -9.83 -4.93
C TYR A 232 10.82 -10.79 -4.46
N THR A 233 10.64 -10.98 -3.14
CA THR A 233 9.73 -11.99 -2.61
C THR A 233 8.29 -11.83 -3.08
N GLY A 234 7.50 -12.89 -2.91
CA GLY A 234 6.08 -12.91 -3.23
C GLY A 234 5.62 -14.06 -4.13
N LYS A 235 6.56 -14.80 -4.74
CA LYS A 235 6.26 -16.04 -5.45
C LYS A 235 5.68 -17.08 -4.48
N GLY A 236 4.54 -17.69 -4.84
CA GLY A 236 3.84 -18.65 -4.00
C GLY A 236 2.97 -18.05 -2.87
N LYS A 237 3.02 -16.74 -2.64
CA LYS A 237 2.08 -16.05 -1.74
C LYS A 237 0.77 -15.74 -2.48
N ALA A 238 -0.35 -15.65 -1.74
CA ALA A 238 -1.66 -15.38 -2.33
C ALA A 238 -1.64 -14.07 -3.15
N PRO A 239 -2.21 -14.02 -4.37
CA PRO A 239 -2.21 -12.79 -5.15
C PRO A 239 -2.90 -11.64 -4.41
N LEU A 240 -2.35 -10.43 -4.58
CA LEU A 240 -2.87 -9.22 -3.94
C LEU A 240 -4.14 -8.71 -4.63
N ARG A 241 -4.96 -8.03 -3.85
CA ARG A 241 -6.08 -7.20 -4.31
C ARG A 241 -5.88 -5.79 -3.79
N VAL A 242 -5.84 -4.81 -4.68
CA VAL A 242 -5.57 -3.42 -4.32
C VAL A 242 -6.59 -2.47 -4.90
N LEU A 243 -6.93 -1.44 -4.13
CA LEU A 243 -7.99 -0.47 -4.44
C LEU A 243 -7.41 0.94 -4.55
N SER A 244 -7.75 1.64 -5.62
CA SER A 244 -7.42 3.05 -5.87
C SER A 244 -8.71 3.87 -5.98
N LEU A 245 -8.80 4.94 -5.20
CA LEU A 245 -9.97 5.83 -5.16
C LEU A 245 -9.58 7.24 -5.59
N ASP A 246 -10.21 7.71 -6.66
CA ASP A 246 -9.94 9.03 -7.22
C ASP A 246 -10.45 10.18 -6.31
N GLY A 247 -9.84 11.35 -6.46
CA GLY A 247 -10.37 12.60 -5.89
C GLY A 247 -11.49 13.20 -6.73
N GLY A 248 -12.42 13.91 -6.09
CA GLY A 248 -13.56 14.50 -6.80
C GLY A 248 -14.68 15.12 -5.96
N GLY A 249 -14.40 15.57 -4.74
CA GLY A 249 -15.39 16.25 -3.88
C GLY A 249 -16.60 15.37 -3.56
N VAL A 250 -17.80 15.95 -3.45
CA VAL A 250 -19.06 15.24 -3.13
C VAL A 250 -19.34 14.03 -4.05
N ARG A 251 -18.73 14.00 -5.24
CA ARG A 251 -18.94 12.95 -6.24
C ARG A 251 -18.40 11.57 -5.85
N GLY A 252 -17.55 11.48 -4.81
CA GLY A 252 -17.12 10.20 -4.23
C GLY A 252 -18.26 9.32 -3.71
N TYR A 253 -19.47 9.87 -3.55
CA TYR A 253 -20.68 9.08 -3.30
C TYR A 253 -20.88 8.00 -4.38
N SER A 254 -20.63 8.35 -5.65
CA SER A 254 -20.74 7.40 -6.77
C SER A 254 -19.72 6.26 -6.66
N SER A 255 -18.49 6.59 -6.24
CA SER A 255 -17.42 5.61 -6.03
C SER A 255 -17.81 4.59 -4.95
N LEU A 256 -18.41 5.05 -3.85
CA LEU A 256 -18.91 4.18 -2.80
C LEU A 256 -20.09 3.29 -3.25
N MET A 257 -21.01 3.83 -4.05
CA MET A 257 -22.11 3.02 -4.61
C MET A 257 -21.59 1.88 -5.50
N ILE A 258 -20.62 2.18 -6.37
CA ILE A 258 -19.98 1.18 -7.20
C ILE A 258 -19.28 0.13 -6.33
N LEU A 259 -18.47 0.57 -5.36
CA LEU A 259 -17.76 -0.34 -4.46
C LEU A 259 -18.72 -1.23 -3.66
N LYS A 260 -19.89 -0.70 -3.29
CA LYS A 260 -20.93 -1.46 -2.58
C LYS A 260 -21.41 -2.66 -3.40
N GLU A 261 -21.63 -2.49 -4.71
CA GLU A 261 -22.06 -3.58 -5.58
C GLU A 261 -20.94 -4.60 -5.85
N VAL A 262 -19.68 -4.14 -5.94
CA VAL A 262 -18.51 -5.03 -6.00
C VAL A 262 -18.42 -5.87 -4.73
N MET A 263 -18.42 -5.23 -3.55
CA MET A 263 -18.31 -5.92 -2.25
C MET A 263 -19.48 -6.88 -2.00
N LYS A 264 -20.69 -6.49 -2.40
CA LYS A 264 -21.87 -7.36 -2.36
C LYS A 264 -21.69 -8.61 -3.21
N SER A 265 -21.11 -8.47 -4.40
CA SER A 265 -20.83 -9.60 -5.30
C SER A 265 -19.71 -10.50 -4.77
N VAL A 266 -18.72 -9.91 -4.08
CA VAL A 266 -17.64 -10.64 -3.39
C VAL A 266 -18.15 -11.37 -2.14
N GLY A 267 -19.25 -10.92 -1.53
CA GLY A 267 -19.82 -11.55 -0.34
C GLY A 267 -19.04 -11.27 0.95
N ARG A 268 -18.45 -10.07 1.06
CA ARG A 268 -17.73 -9.59 2.24
C ARG A 268 -18.25 -8.20 2.63
N GLU A 269 -18.29 -7.90 3.93
CA GLU A 269 -18.85 -6.64 4.42
C GLU A 269 -17.84 -5.50 4.48
N ARG A 270 -16.60 -5.80 4.90
CA ARG A 270 -15.55 -4.80 5.14
C ARG A 270 -14.47 -4.82 4.07
N PRO A 271 -14.22 -3.71 3.36
CA PRO A 271 -13.15 -3.64 2.37
C PRO A 271 -11.75 -3.92 2.93
N CYS A 272 -11.46 -3.59 4.19
CA CYS A 272 -10.16 -3.90 4.82
C CYS A 272 -9.88 -5.41 4.96
N GLU A 273 -10.91 -6.26 4.90
CA GLU A 273 -10.76 -7.72 4.91
C GLU A 273 -10.54 -8.27 3.49
N VAL A 274 -10.89 -7.48 2.47
CA VAL A 274 -10.81 -7.86 1.05
C VAL A 274 -9.52 -7.35 0.41
N PHE A 275 -9.21 -6.07 0.58
CA PHE A 275 -8.08 -5.42 -0.07
C PHE A 275 -6.85 -5.44 0.82
N ASP A 276 -5.70 -5.79 0.24
CA ASP A 276 -4.41 -5.77 0.91
C ASP A 276 -3.89 -4.33 1.04
N MET A 277 -4.23 -3.47 0.07
CA MET A 277 -3.87 -2.06 0.10
C MET A 277 -4.97 -1.16 -0.51
N ILE A 278 -5.24 -0.02 0.13
CA ILE A 278 -6.18 1.01 -0.35
C ILE A 278 -5.48 2.37 -0.46
N ALA A 279 -5.45 2.92 -1.67
CA ALA A 279 -4.95 4.25 -1.97
C ALA A 279 -6.11 5.22 -2.22
N GLY A 280 -5.95 6.48 -1.79
CA GLY A 280 -6.94 7.51 -2.07
C GLY A 280 -6.38 8.91 -2.16
N THR A 281 -7.01 9.75 -2.99
CA THR A 281 -6.68 11.17 -3.11
C THR A 281 -7.91 12.03 -2.81
N SER A 282 -7.74 13.11 -2.03
CA SER A 282 -8.84 14.02 -1.68
C SER A 282 -10.01 13.25 -1.02
N THR A 283 -11.24 13.42 -1.51
CA THR A 283 -12.39 12.57 -1.19
C THR A 283 -12.07 11.07 -1.19
N GLY A 284 -11.36 10.55 -2.19
CA GLY A 284 -10.94 9.16 -2.25
C GLY A 284 -10.04 8.77 -1.07
N GLY A 285 -9.23 9.72 -0.58
CA GLY A 285 -8.45 9.58 0.63
C GLY A 285 -9.30 9.53 1.91
N LEU A 286 -10.32 10.37 2.01
CA LEU A 286 -11.31 10.28 3.11
C LEU A 286 -12.01 8.93 3.12
N ILE A 287 -12.40 8.43 1.96
CA ILE A 287 -13.02 7.11 1.80
C ILE A 287 -12.02 6.00 2.19
N ALA A 288 -10.76 6.07 1.75
CA ALA A 288 -9.72 5.11 2.12
C ALA A 288 -9.50 5.06 3.65
N LEU A 289 -9.51 6.23 4.33
CA LEU A 289 -9.47 6.30 5.79
C LEU A 289 -10.67 5.61 6.44
N MET A 290 -11.88 5.88 5.97
CA MET A 290 -13.10 5.30 6.52
C MET A 290 -13.13 3.78 6.34
N LEU A 291 -12.83 3.28 5.14
CA LEU A 291 -12.93 1.86 4.80
C LEU A 291 -11.78 1.01 5.35
N GLY A 292 -10.54 1.51 5.23
CA GLY A 292 -9.35 0.80 5.69
C GLY A 292 -9.04 1.08 7.15
N ARG A 293 -8.68 2.34 7.45
CA ARG A 293 -8.16 2.72 8.78
C ARG A 293 -9.21 2.69 9.89
N LEU A 294 -10.46 3.06 9.59
CA LEU A 294 -11.59 3.03 10.53
C LEU A 294 -12.45 1.77 10.38
N LYS A 295 -12.05 0.84 9.49
CA LYS A 295 -12.65 -0.49 9.28
C LYS A 295 -14.16 -0.47 9.06
N MET A 296 -14.67 0.56 8.40
CA MET A 296 -16.10 0.68 8.11
C MET A 296 -16.51 -0.29 6.99
N THR A 297 -17.74 -0.79 7.08
CA THR A 297 -18.44 -1.33 5.92
C THR A 297 -18.67 -0.23 4.89
N VAL A 298 -18.92 -0.61 3.62
CA VAL A 298 -19.21 0.38 2.57
C VAL A 298 -20.48 1.19 2.89
N GLN A 299 -21.47 0.57 3.54
CA GLN A 299 -22.71 1.25 3.92
C GLN A 299 -22.47 2.29 5.03
N GLU A 300 -21.76 1.93 6.10
CA GLU A 300 -21.41 2.90 7.15
C GLU A 300 -20.60 4.07 6.58
N CYS A 301 -19.68 3.78 5.64
CA CYS A 301 -18.90 4.82 4.98
C CYS A 301 -19.78 5.72 4.12
N LEU A 302 -20.77 5.19 3.38
CA LEU A 302 -21.75 6.00 2.64
C LEU A 302 -22.51 6.98 3.55
N ASP A 303 -22.97 6.50 4.70
CA ASP A 303 -23.78 7.28 5.62
C ASP A 303 -22.94 8.39 6.27
N GLU A 304 -21.75 8.06 6.80
CA GLU A 304 -20.84 9.04 7.41
C GLU A 304 -20.26 10.01 6.37
N TYR A 305 -19.95 9.54 5.16
CA TYR A 305 -19.48 10.39 4.07
C TYR A 305 -20.53 11.41 3.68
N SER A 306 -21.79 11.00 3.52
CA SER A 306 -22.90 11.91 3.20
C SER A 306 -23.12 12.95 4.28
N ALA A 307 -23.11 12.53 5.54
CA ALA A 307 -23.23 13.42 6.68
C ALA A 307 -22.05 14.41 6.77
N LEU A 308 -20.83 13.96 6.47
CA LEU A 308 -19.65 14.81 6.42
C LEU A 308 -19.77 15.85 5.29
N MET A 309 -20.14 15.44 4.08
CA MET A 309 -20.31 16.34 2.94
C MET A 309 -21.39 17.41 3.21
N GLU A 310 -22.53 17.02 3.79
CA GLU A 310 -23.58 17.97 4.17
C GLU A 310 -23.12 18.93 5.27
N GLN A 311 -22.38 18.46 6.28
CA GLN A 311 -21.88 19.35 7.33
C GLN A 311 -20.78 20.29 6.84
N VAL A 312 -19.89 19.83 5.97
CA VAL A 312 -18.78 20.64 5.46
C VAL A 312 -19.26 21.63 4.39
N PHE A 313 -20.04 21.16 3.41
CA PHE A 313 -20.41 21.93 2.21
C PHE A 313 -21.87 22.39 2.18
N GLY A 314 -22.72 21.85 3.05
CA GLY A 314 -24.12 22.23 3.16
C GLY A 314 -24.29 23.68 3.61
N SER A 315 -25.27 24.34 3.00
CA SER A 315 -25.60 25.74 3.22
C SER A 315 -26.27 25.94 4.59
N GLY A 316 -25.60 26.60 5.52
CA GLY A 316 -26.32 27.41 6.51
C GLY A 316 -26.99 28.59 5.79
N TRP A 317 -28.15 29.05 6.26
CA TRP A 317 -28.93 30.17 5.68
C TRP A 317 -28.13 31.44 5.33
N LEU A 318 -26.97 31.67 5.94
CA LEU A 318 -26.03 32.79 5.66
C LEU A 318 -25.15 32.59 4.40
N ASN A 319 -25.00 31.37 3.88
CA ASN A 319 -24.13 31.08 2.71
C ASN A 319 -24.83 31.25 1.36
N ASP A 320 -26.16 31.21 1.31
CA ASP A 320 -26.93 31.31 0.05
C ASP A 320 -27.04 32.75 -0.50
N TYR A 321 -26.79 33.77 0.34
CA TYR A 321 -26.77 35.19 -0.07
C TYR A 321 -25.35 35.78 -0.06
N GLY A 322 -24.49 35.32 -0.97
CA GLY A 322 -23.18 35.93 -1.23
C GLY A 322 -22.06 35.54 -0.25
N GLY A 323 -22.34 34.79 0.82
CA GLY A 323 -21.38 34.42 1.86
C GLY A 323 -20.13 33.67 1.36
N LYS A 324 -20.26 32.76 0.38
CA LYS A 324 -19.10 32.07 -0.24
C LYS A 324 -18.18 33.03 -0.99
N GLN A 325 -18.74 33.97 -1.76
CA GLN A 325 -17.94 34.96 -2.51
C GLN A 325 -17.32 35.98 -1.56
N VAL A 326 -18.06 36.42 -0.53
CA VAL A 326 -17.54 37.32 0.51
C VAL A 326 -16.40 36.66 1.29
N ARG A 327 -16.53 35.38 1.67
CA ARG A 327 -15.45 34.64 2.33
C ARG A 327 -14.23 34.47 1.42
N TYR A 328 -14.43 34.08 0.17
CA TYR A 328 -13.34 33.97 -0.79
C TYR A 328 -12.61 35.31 -0.98
N ILE A 329 -13.33 36.43 -1.05
CA ILE A 329 -12.73 37.77 -1.09
C ILE A 329 -11.97 38.10 0.20
N ALA A 330 -12.46 37.67 1.36
CA ALA A 330 -11.87 37.99 2.66
C ALA A 330 -10.69 37.09 3.05
N THR A 331 -10.73 35.81 2.70
CA THR A 331 -9.77 34.79 3.17
C THR A 331 -9.06 34.05 2.04
N GLY A 332 -9.53 34.17 0.79
CA GLY A 332 -9.00 33.43 -0.36
C GLY A 332 -9.61 32.04 -0.55
N ASP A 333 -10.53 31.59 0.32
CA ASP A 333 -11.05 30.22 0.32
C ASP A 333 -12.59 30.14 0.48
N PHE A 334 -13.21 29.18 -0.21
CA PHE A 334 -14.66 29.01 -0.21
C PHE A 334 -15.22 28.41 1.08
N HIS A 335 -14.44 27.63 1.83
CA HIS A 335 -14.91 26.87 2.99
C HIS A 335 -14.01 27.03 4.23
N SER A 336 -14.55 26.65 5.39
CA SER A 336 -13.82 26.71 6.67
C SER A 336 -13.06 25.42 6.93
N ALA A 337 -11.73 25.49 6.95
CA ALA A 337 -10.88 24.38 7.37
C ALA A 337 -11.22 23.92 8.81
N ALA A 338 -11.48 24.86 9.72
CA ALA A 338 -11.85 24.55 11.11
C ALA A 338 -13.15 23.72 11.20
N LYS A 339 -14.14 23.98 10.33
CA LYS A 339 -15.38 23.20 10.30
C LYS A 339 -15.12 21.78 9.80
N PHE A 340 -14.29 21.63 8.76
CA PHE A 340 -13.87 20.31 8.28
C PHE A 340 -13.16 19.51 9.37
N GLU A 341 -12.26 20.15 10.10
CA GLU A 341 -11.54 19.53 11.23
C GLU A 341 -12.48 19.10 12.34
N GLU A 342 -13.44 19.94 12.72
CA GLU A 342 -14.43 19.63 13.75
C GLU A 342 -15.27 18.41 13.37
N VAL A 343 -15.82 18.39 12.16
CA VAL A 343 -16.64 17.27 11.66
C VAL A 343 -15.83 15.98 11.61
N THR A 344 -14.58 16.04 11.13
CA THR A 344 -13.67 14.90 11.08
C THR A 344 -13.32 14.39 12.48
N LYS A 345 -13.00 15.28 13.43
CA LYS A 345 -12.76 14.90 14.83
C LYS A 345 -14.01 14.30 15.47
N GLY A 346 -15.20 14.81 15.13
CA GLY A 346 -16.49 14.25 15.52
C GLY A 346 -16.69 12.81 15.03
N LEU A 347 -16.34 12.52 13.79
CA LEU A 347 -16.32 11.15 13.24
C LEU A 347 -15.39 10.24 14.04
N LEU A 348 -14.17 10.68 14.34
CA LEU A 348 -13.21 9.89 15.11
C LEU A 348 -13.74 9.57 16.51
N ARG A 349 -14.38 10.53 17.18
CA ARG A 349 -15.00 10.32 18.50
C ARG A 349 -16.12 9.27 18.46
N ARG A 350 -16.87 9.16 17.36
CA ARG A 350 -17.92 8.14 17.20
C ARG A 350 -17.37 6.75 16.88
N ARG A 351 -16.21 6.66 16.22
CA ARG A 351 -15.72 5.40 15.64
C ARG A 351 -14.57 4.77 16.39
N LEU A 352 -13.67 5.56 16.97
CA LEU A 352 -12.52 5.06 17.71
C LEU A 352 -12.86 4.92 19.19
N ARG A 353 -12.60 3.74 19.75
CA ARG A 353 -12.77 3.44 21.18
C ARG A 353 -11.46 3.66 21.94
N VAL A 354 -10.95 4.89 21.90
CA VAL A 354 -9.70 5.29 22.58
C VAL A 354 -9.95 6.57 23.39
N GLU A 355 -9.14 6.82 24.41
CA GLU A 355 -9.33 7.94 25.34
C GLU A 355 -9.30 9.32 24.65
N LYS A 356 -8.38 9.50 23.69
CA LYS A 356 -8.27 10.71 22.87
C LYS A 356 -8.30 10.38 21.37
N PRO A 357 -9.50 10.21 20.78
CA PRO A 357 -9.64 9.86 19.35
C PRO A 357 -8.99 10.85 18.39
N GLU A 358 -8.90 12.12 18.79
CA GLU A 358 -8.26 13.18 18.00
C GLU A 358 -6.73 13.11 17.99
N ASP A 359 -6.12 12.41 18.94
CA ASP A 359 -4.68 12.14 18.98
C ASP A 359 -4.32 10.80 18.31
N ALA A 360 -5.31 10.09 17.76
CA ALA A 360 -5.08 8.83 17.07
C ALA A 360 -4.20 9.04 15.83
N LEU A 361 -3.08 8.32 15.80
CA LEU A 361 -2.12 8.34 14.70
C LEU A 361 -2.70 7.64 13.47
N LEU A 362 -2.32 8.13 12.29
CA LEU A 362 -2.59 7.44 11.04
C LEU A 362 -1.92 6.07 11.02
N LEU A 363 -0.69 5.98 11.53
CA LEU A 363 0.08 4.75 11.67
C LEU A 363 -0.69 3.69 12.48
N ASP A 364 -0.84 2.51 11.90
CA ASP A 364 -1.46 1.32 12.48
C ASP A 364 -0.79 0.05 11.94
N GLU A 365 0.35 -0.32 12.53
CA GLU A 365 1.13 -1.48 12.09
C GLU A 365 0.48 -2.83 12.44
N LYS A 366 -0.62 -2.82 13.20
CA LYS A 366 -1.34 -4.04 13.58
C LYS A 366 -2.31 -4.50 12.51
N ASP A 367 -2.64 -3.64 11.56
CA ASP A 367 -3.65 -3.93 10.55
C ASP A 367 -3.05 -4.59 9.30
N SER A 368 -3.78 -5.56 8.75
CA SER A 368 -3.33 -6.27 7.53
C SER A 368 -3.60 -5.48 6.26
N CYS A 369 -4.58 -4.56 6.29
CA CYS A 369 -4.89 -3.66 5.18
C CYS A 369 -4.06 -2.38 5.30
N LYS A 370 -3.13 -2.20 4.36
CA LYS A 370 -2.31 -0.99 4.27
C LYS A 370 -3.11 0.13 3.61
N ILE A 371 -3.12 1.34 4.17
CA ILE A 371 -3.68 2.50 3.47
C ILE A 371 -2.67 3.62 3.29
N PHE A 372 -2.84 4.38 2.22
CA PHE A 372 -2.12 5.64 2.08
C PHE A 372 -2.95 6.68 1.31
N LEU A 373 -2.69 7.95 1.64
CA LEU A 373 -3.36 9.10 1.04
C LEU A 373 -2.35 9.97 0.31
N MET A 374 -2.79 10.61 -0.78
CA MET A 374 -1.95 11.55 -1.51
C MET A 374 -2.16 12.98 -1.04
N ALA A 375 -1.05 13.69 -0.82
CA ALA A 375 -1.03 15.14 -0.65
C ALA A 375 0.13 15.74 -1.47
N VAL A 376 0.16 17.05 -1.67
CA VAL A 376 1.26 17.73 -2.36
C VAL A 376 1.87 18.79 -1.45
N ARG A 377 3.20 18.92 -1.45
CA ARG A 377 3.87 20.04 -0.77
C ARG A 377 3.62 21.32 -1.53
N GLN A 378 3.04 22.31 -0.86
CA GLN A 378 2.71 23.59 -1.47
C GLN A 378 3.96 24.28 -2.04
N GLU A 379 5.07 24.22 -1.32
CA GLU A 379 6.34 24.85 -1.67
C GLU A 379 7.12 24.16 -2.80
N SER A 380 6.70 22.98 -3.26
CA SER A 380 7.48 22.17 -4.22
C SER A 380 6.62 21.33 -5.17
N GLY A 381 5.40 21.76 -5.45
CA GLY A 381 4.42 20.99 -6.21
C GLY A 381 4.76 20.69 -7.68
N SER A 382 5.80 21.28 -8.27
CA SER A 382 6.21 20.98 -9.65
C SER A 382 7.39 20.02 -9.76
N ASN A 383 8.27 20.05 -8.77
CA ASN A 383 9.56 19.37 -8.83
C ASN A 383 9.65 18.26 -7.80
N ARG A 384 8.54 17.87 -7.14
CA ARG A 384 8.55 16.76 -6.18
C ARG A 384 7.42 15.80 -6.44
N ALA A 385 7.68 14.52 -6.18
CA ALA A 385 6.61 13.56 -6.06
C ALA A 385 5.61 13.99 -4.97
N PRO A 386 4.34 13.57 -5.11
CA PRO A 386 3.36 13.67 -4.05
C PRO A 386 3.85 13.06 -2.73
N VAL A 387 3.34 13.58 -1.64
CA VAL A 387 3.56 13.06 -0.29
C VAL A 387 2.60 11.90 -0.03
N PHE A 388 3.16 10.78 0.42
CA PHE A 388 2.42 9.60 0.85
C PHE A 388 2.16 9.69 2.36
N LEU A 389 0.89 9.79 2.74
CA LEU A 389 0.45 9.74 4.14
C LEU A 389 0.01 8.30 4.44
N ARG A 390 0.89 7.50 5.04
CA ARG A 390 0.73 6.04 5.18
C ARG A 390 0.23 5.63 6.56
N SER A 391 -0.57 4.57 6.64
CA SER A 391 -0.90 3.87 7.90
C SER A 391 0.14 2.82 8.31
N TYR A 392 1.26 2.74 7.61
CA TYR A 392 2.33 1.76 7.82
C TYR A 392 3.68 2.43 7.59
N LYS A 393 4.73 1.85 8.14
CA LYS A 393 6.11 2.26 7.85
C LYS A 393 6.55 1.59 6.55
N SER A 394 7.20 2.37 5.68
CA SER A 394 7.89 1.86 4.50
C SER A 394 9.38 1.85 4.78
N ASP A 395 10.03 0.70 4.58
CA ASP A 395 11.47 0.53 4.80
C ASP A 395 12.31 1.12 3.65
N SER A 396 11.71 1.33 2.48
CA SER A 396 12.32 1.97 1.30
C SER A 396 12.18 3.49 1.32
N ASP A 397 11.05 4.00 1.81
CA ASP A 397 10.72 5.43 1.84
C ASP A 397 10.21 5.82 3.24
N PRO A 398 11.13 6.00 4.22
CA PRO A 398 10.73 6.38 5.56
C PRO A 398 10.02 7.75 5.54
N PRO A 399 8.97 7.94 6.36
CA PRO A 399 8.21 9.19 6.34
C PRO A 399 9.11 10.37 6.74
N ASP A 400 8.83 11.55 6.15
CA ASP A 400 9.44 12.79 6.64
C ASP A 400 9.26 12.88 8.15
N PRO A 401 10.31 13.17 8.93
CA PRO A 401 10.21 13.24 10.39
C PRO A 401 9.09 14.16 10.90
N ASN A 402 8.74 15.22 10.15
CA ASN A 402 7.63 16.11 10.50
C ASN A 402 6.25 15.48 10.30
N LEU A 403 6.14 14.38 9.54
CA LEU A 403 4.90 13.68 9.21
C LEU A 403 4.79 12.30 9.87
N ALA A 404 5.85 11.79 10.49
CA ALA A 404 5.89 10.45 11.05
C ALA A 404 4.81 10.19 12.11
N ASN A 405 4.38 11.23 12.83
CA ASN A 405 3.33 11.18 13.85
C ASN A 405 2.04 11.88 13.42
N ILE A 406 1.77 11.96 12.11
CA ILE A 406 0.54 12.58 11.60
C ILE A 406 -0.70 11.88 12.16
N LYS A 407 -1.66 12.67 12.63
CA LYS A 407 -2.95 12.20 13.15
C LYS A 407 -3.92 11.93 12.00
N ILE A 408 -4.91 11.07 12.24
CA ILE A 408 -5.90 10.70 11.22
C ILE A 408 -6.61 11.94 10.66
N TRP A 409 -7.04 12.86 11.51
CA TRP A 409 -7.76 14.07 11.06
C TRP A 409 -6.85 15.04 10.31
N GLU A 410 -5.55 15.11 10.65
CA GLU A 410 -4.57 15.96 9.94
C GLU A 410 -4.35 15.42 8.52
N ALA A 411 -4.23 14.09 8.38
CA ALA A 411 -4.08 13.44 7.08
C ALA A 411 -5.33 13.65 6.19
N ALA A 412 -6.52 13.52 6.78
CA ALA A 412 -7.79 13.82 6.12
C ALA A 412 -7.87 15.27 5.62
N ARG A 413 -7.42 16.22 6.45
CA ARG A 413 -7.36 17.65 6.11
C ARG A 413 -6.37 17.96 5.00
N ALA A 414 -5.18 17.36 5.07
CA ALA A 414 -4.10 17.57 4.12
C ALA A 414 -4.47 17.05 2.73
N THR A 415 -4.99 15.82 2.62
CA THR A 415 -5.36 15.25 1.31
C THR A 415 -6.52 16.00 0.64
N SER A 416 -7.38 16.66 1.41
CA SER A 416 -8.57 17.39 0.93
C SER A 416 -8.39 18.91 0.82
N ALA A 417 -7.17 19.41 1.01
CA ALA A 417 -6.85 20.84 1.07
C ALA A 417 -6.79 21.50 -0.33
N ALA A 418 -7.90 21.45 -1.07
CA ALA A 418 -7.92 21.88 -2.47
C ALA A 418 -7.76 23.41 -2.57
N PRO A 419 -6.81 23.93 -3.37
CA PRO A 419 -6.60 25.36 -3.51
C PRO A 419 -7.88 26.11 -3.92
N GLY A 420 -8.21 27.17 -3.17
CA GLY A 420 -9.43 27.95 -3.34
C GLY A 420 -10.65 27.38 -2.61
N TYR A 421 -10.66 26.10 -2.25
CA TYR A 421 -11.69 25.51 -1.39
C TYR A 421 -11.33 25.57 0.09
N PHE A 422 -10.09 25.21 0.43
CA PHE A 422 -9.59 25.18 1.81
C PHE A 422 -8.15 25.69 1.90
N GLU A 423 -7.85 26.34 3.03
CA GLU A 423 -6.49 26.74 3.38
C GLU A 423 -5.52 25.52 3.38
N PRO A 424 -4.26 25.68 2.94
CA PRO A 424 -3.23 24.64 3.07
C PRO A 424 -3.06 24.15 4.50
N MET A 425 -2.76 22.86 4.68
CA MET A 425 -2.55 22.26 6.01
C MET A 425 -1.09 22.38 6.43
N GLN A 426 -0.83 23.06 7.55
CA GLN A 426 0.51 23.14 8.15
C GLN A 426 0.73 21.98 9.12
N ILE A 427 1.75 21.15 8.88
CA ILE A 427 2.17 20.08 9.79
C ILE A 427 3.68 20.22 10.03
N GLY A 428 4.05 20.56 11.27
CA GLY A 428 5.43 20.93 11.58
C GLY A 428 5.91 22.05 10.66
N LYS A 429 6.96 21.78 9.87
CA LYS A 429 7.52 22.74 8.90
C LYS A 429 6.94 22.64 7.48
N ILE A 430 6.00 21.73 7.24
CA ILE A 430 5.53 21.37 5.89
C ILE A 430 4.13 21.93 5.66
N LYS A 431 3.90 22.50 4.47
CA LYS A 431 2.57 22.88 4.02
C LYS A 431 2.07 21.90 2.99
N LEU A 432 0.92 21.29 3.26
CA LEU A 432 0.29 20.31 2.38
C LEU A 432 -0.98 20.89 1.75
N VAL A 433 -1.15 20.61 0.46
CA VAL A 433 -2.36 20.87 -0.33
C VAL A 433 -2.89 19.56 -0.92
N ASP A 434 -4.09 19.60 -1.49
CA ASP A 434 -4.78 18.43 -2.04
C ASP A 434 -3.91 17.63 -3.04
N GLY A 435 -3.95 16.31 -2.90
CA GLY A 435 -3.24 15.37 -3.76
C GLY A 435 -3.67 15.44 -5.23
N GLY A 436 -4.88 15.93 -5.50
CA GLY A 436 -5.48 16.03 -6.82
C GLY A 436 -4.69 16.88 -7.81
N LEU A 437 -3.80 17.75 -7.33
CA LEU A 437 -2.92 18.56 -8.18
C LEU A 437 -1.89 17.74 -8.96
N LEU A 438 -1.51 16.56 -8.45
CA LEU A 438 -0.48 15.69 -9.07
C LEU A 438 -0.90 14.22 -9.17
N ALA A 439 -1.82 13.77 -8.33
CA ALA A 439 -2.13 12.37 -8.12
C ALA A 439 -3.63 12.13 -7.96
N ASN A 440 -4.47 12.79 -8.76
CA ASN A 440 -5.93 12.67 -8.60
C ASN A 440 -6.44 11.24 -8.76
N ASN A 441 -5.81 10.45 -9.63
CA ASN A 441 -5.95 8.99 -9.68
C ASN A 441 -4.65 8.36 -9.14
N PRO A 442 -4.65 7.78 -7.92
CA PRO A 442 -3.42 7.30 -7.29
C PRO A 442 -2.96 5.92 -7.77
N VAL A 443 -3.54 5.33 -8.83
CA VAL A 443 -3.24 3.94 -9.24
C VAL A 443 -1.76 3.68 -9.56
N GLY A 444 -1.06 4.65 -10.16
CA GLY A 444 0.36 4.52 -10.45
C GLY A 444 1.22 4.49 -9.19
N TRP A 445 0.87 5.34 -8.23
CA TRP A 445 1.49 5.39 -6.90
C TRP A 445 1.16 4.13 -6.09
N LEU A 446 -0.06 3.61 -6.22
CA LEU A 446 -0.47 2.33 -5.63
C LEU A 446 0.36 1.17 -6.15
N TRP A 447 0.59 1.08 -7.46
CA TRP A 447 1.43 0.02 -8.00
C TRP A 447 2.89 0.16 -7.54
N THR A 448 3.39 1.39 -7.43
CA THR A 448 4.72 1.67 -6.88
C THR A 448 4.85 1.17 -5.44
N GLU A 449 3.86 1.47 -4.58
CA GLU A 449 3.81 0.95 -3.21
C GLU A 449 3.67 -0.58 -3.18
N VAL A 450 2.91 -1.19 -4.09
CA VAL A 450 2.82 -2.65 -4.18
C VAL A 450 4.18 -3.30 -4.43
N LEU A 451 4.95 -2.76 -5.37
CA LEU A 451 6.30 -3.26 -5.68
C LEU A 451 7.26 -3.05 -4.51
N SER A 452 7.15 -1.89 -3.84
CA SER A 452 7.98 -1.52 -2.70
C SER A 452 7.71 -2.38 -1.47
N GLU A 453 6.44 -2.61 -1.16
CA GLU A 453 5.98 -3.17 0.11
C GLU A 453 5.75 -4.67 0.10
N TYR A 454 5.47 -5.26 -1.07
CA TYR A 454 5.22 -6.70 -1.19
C TYR A 454 6.23 -7.44 -2.07
N GLY A 455 7.11 -6.71 -2.75
CA GLY A 455 8.15 -7.27 -3.62
C GLY A 455 7.73 -7.41 -5.08
N GLN A 456 8.72 -7.38 -5.97
CA GLN A 456 8.52 -7.31 -7.42
C GLN A 456 7.88 -8.57 -8.03
N LEU A 457 8.05 -9.74 -7.39
CA LEU A 457 7.43 -10.99 -7.86
C LEU A 457 6.08 -11.28 -7.23
N ARG A 458 5.58 -10.41 -6.33
CA ARG A 458 4.26 -10.61 -5.74
C ARG A 458 3.18 -10.41 -6.78
N ALA A 459 2.44 -11.49 -7.09
CA ALA A 459 1.29 -11.41 -7.98
C ALA A 459 0.20 -10.53 -7.39
N ALA A 460 -0.51 -9.81 -8.26
CA ALA A 460 -1.74 -9.09 -7.96
C ALA A 460 -2.75 -9.45 -9.04
N ASP A 461 -3.89 -10.01 -8.64
CA ASP A 461 -4.94 -10.42 -9.57
C ASP A 461 -5.94 -9.29 -9.83
N CYS A 462 -5.98 -8.28 -8.95
CA CYS A 462 -6.91 -7.17 -9.08
C CYS A 462 -6.28 -5.84 -8.64
N PHE A 463 -6.21 -4.91 -9.59
CA PHE A 463 -6.06 -3.47 -9.39
C PHE A 463 -7.41 -2.82 -9.72
N LEU A 464 -8.21 -2.57 -8.69
CA LEU A 464 -9.49 -1.88 -8.85
C LEU A 464 -9.28 -0.37 -8.70
N SER A 465 -9.52 0.39 -9.75
CA SER A 465 -9.52 1.86 -9.74
C SER A 465 -10.95 2.37 -9.91
N ILE A 466 -11.45 3.13 -8.93
CA ILE A 466 -12.80 3.68 -8.96
C ILE A 466 -12.74 5.20 -9.06
N GLY A 467 -13.35 5.73 -10.12
CA GLY A 467 -13.44 7.16 -10.36
C GLY A 467 -14.65 7.82 -9.68
N THR A 468 -14.66 9.15 -9.65
CA THR A 468 -15.76 9.95 -9.10
C THR A 468 -16.72 10.50 -10.17
N GLY A 469 -16.72 9.93 -11.37
CA GLY A 469 -17.49 10.38 -12.52
C GLY A 469 -16.69 11.24 -13.50
N MET A 470 -16.99 11.11 -14.80
CA MET A 470 -16.37 11.90 -15.88
C MET A 470 -17.01 13.29 -15.96
N ALA A 471 -16.15 14.33 -15.92
CA ALA A 471 -16.57 15.71 -16.15
C ALA A 471 -16.66 16.01 -17.66
N PRO A 472 -17.37 17.07 -18.07
CA PRO A 472 -17.37 17.55 -19.45
C PRO A 472 -15.96 17.92 -19.90
N ASN A 473 -15.74 17.93 -21.21
CA ASN A 473 -14.50 18.42 -21.78
C ASN A 473 -14.30 19.90 -21.40
N VAL A 474 -13.07 20.31 -21.07
CA VAL A 474 -12.74 21.69 -20.73
C VAL A 474 -11.74 22.23 -21.76
N PRO A 475 -12.07 23.29 -22.51
CA PRO A 475 -11.14 23.88 -23.46
C PRO A 475 -10.01 24.61 -22.71
N VAL A 476 -8.80 24.55 -23.27
CA VAL A 476 -7.66 25.33 -22.76
C VAL A 476 -7.95 26.81 -22.96
N SER A 477 -8.27 27.51 -21.88
CA SER A 477 -8.62 28.93 -21.92
C SER A 477 -7.37 29.80 -21.92
N GLN A 478 -7.30 30.81 -22.79
CA GLN A 478 -6.17 31.74 -22.79
C GLN A 478 -6.24 32.71 -21.58
N PRO A 479 -5.11 33.00 -20.91
CA PRO A 479 -5.07 34.01 -19.86
C PRO A 479 -5.43 35.38 -20.42
N GLY A 480 -6.51 35.98 -19.92
CA GLY A 480 -7.01 37.29 -20.32
C GLY A 480 -7.79 37.95 -19.19
N LEU A 481 -8.76 38.81 -19.50
CA LEU A 481 -9.63 39.48 -18.49
C LEU A 481 -10.38 38.50 -17.57
N THR A 482 -10.51 37.22 -17.94
CA THR A 482 -11.09 36.15 -17.13
C THR A 482 -10.02 35.19 -16.59
N PHE A 483 -8.96 35.73 -15.99
CA PHE A 483 -7.84 34.95 -15.41
C PHE A 483 -8.31 33.81 -14.50
N TYR A 484 -9.36 34.03 -13.71
CA TYR A 484 -9.94 33.00 -12.84
C TYR A 484 -10.51 31.79 -13.61
N LYS A 485 -11.18 32.00 -14.75
CA LYS A 485 -11.68 30.90 -15.59
C LYS A 485 -10.52 30.10 -16.19
N ALA A 486 -9.44 30.77 -16.58
CA ALA A 486 -8.23 30.11 -17.04
C ALA A 486 -7.61 29.25 -15.93
N MET A 487 -7.49 29.78 -14.71
CA MET A 487 -6.98 29.04 -13.55
C MET A 487 -7.82 27.78 -13.25
N LEU A 488 -9.15 27.89 -13.22
CA LEU A 488 -10.04 26.74 -13.03
C LEU A 488 -9.92 25.71 -14.16
N SER A 489 -9.75 26.16 -15.41
CA SER A 489 -9.54 25.24 -16.55
C SER A 489 -8.24 24.44 -16.41
N PHE A 490 -7.15 25.08 -15.98
CA PHE A 490 -5.87 24.41 -15.72
C PHE A 490 -5.98 23.44 -14.54
N ALA A 491 -6.67 23.81 -13.46
CA ALA A 491 -6.91 22.91 -12.33
C ALA A 491 -7.71 21.68 -12.76
N SER A 492 -8.79 21.86 -13.55
CA SER A 492 -9.58 20.75 -14.07
C SER A 492 -8.75 19.80 -14.96
N ILE A 493 -7.88 20.35 -15.81
CA ILE A 493 -6.97 19.56 -16.66
C ILE A 493 -5.94 18.81 -15.81
N ALA A 494 -5.35 19.45 -14.81
CA ALA A 494 -4.39 18.84 -13.89
C ALA A 494 -5.01 17.69 -13.07
N THR A 495 -6.30 17.78 -12.77
CA THR A 495 -7.05 16.74 -12.05
C THR A 495 -7.60 15.62 -12.96
N ASN A 496 -7.22 15.56 -14.24
CA ASN A 496 -7.71 14.52 -15.16
C ASN A 496 -7.23 13.12 -14.73
N THR A 497 -8.17 12.21 -14.51
CA THR A 497 -7.91 10.85 -14.02
C THR A 497 -7.83 9.79 -15.13
N GLU A 498 -8.29 10.12 -16.34
CA GLU A 498 -8.44 9.18 -17.44
C GLU A 498 -7.13 8.96 -18.21
N SER A 499 -6.29 9.98 -18.32
CA SER A 499 -4.94 9.82 -18.88
C SER A 499 -4.11 8.80 -18.07
N THR A 500 -4.13 8.93 -16.74
CA THR A 500 -3.51 7.99 -15.81
C THR A 500 -4.14 6.59 -15.94
N HIS A 501 -5.46 6.50 -16.02
CA HIS A 501 -6.15 5.23 -16.24
C HIS A 501 -5.67 4.51 -17.52
N LEU A 502 -5.63 5.21 -18.65
CA LEU A 502 -5.20 4.63 -19.94
C LEU A 502 -3.76 4.12 -19.89
N LEU A 503 -2.87 4.93 -19.31
CA LEU A 503 -1.47 4.57 -19.11
C LEU A 503 -1.34 3.28 -18.28
N PHE A 504 -1.94 3.26 -17.09
CA PHE A 504 -1.74 2.17 -16.14
C PHE A 504 -2.54 0.91 -16.48
N SER A 505 -3.63 1.01 -17.25
CA SER A 505 -4.30 -0.16 -17.81
C SER A 505 -3.36 -0.99 -18.69
N GLY A 506 -2.63 -0.33 -19.60
CA GLY A 506 -1.65 -0.99 -20.44
C GLY A 506 -0.45 -1.52 -19.65
N LEU A 507 0.13 -0.68 -18.79
CA LEU A 507 1.34 -1.06 -18.04
C LEU A 507 1.08 -2.20 -17.05
N ILE A 508 0.00 -2.19 -16.28
CA ILE A 508 -0.29 -3.22 -15.27
C ILE A 508 -0.55 -4.57 -15.94
N ASN A 509 -1.39 -4.59 -16.98
CA ASN A 509 -1.69 -5.85 -17.69
C ASN A 509 -0.46 -6.41 -18.41
N ALA A 510 0.46 -5.55 -18.86
CA ALA A 510 1.69 -5.96 -19.54
C ALA A 510 2.83 -6.39 -18.59
N PHE A 511 3.03 -5.69 -17.47
CA PHE A 511 4.26 -5.84 -16.66
C PHE A 511 4.04 -6.34 -15.23
N ALA A 512 2.84 -6.24 -14.65
CA ALA A 512 2.59 -6.88 -13.36
C ALA A 512 2.72 -8.42 -13.52
N PRO A 513 3.13 -9.17 -12.49
CA PRO A 513 3.36 -10.62 -12.61
C PRO A 513 2.18 -11.36 -13.26
N ASN A 514 2.47 -12.35 -14.10
CA ASN A 514 1.53 -13.01 -15.04
C ASN A 514 1.10 -12.11 -16.23
N PRO A 515 2.02 -11.72 -17.13
CA PRO A 515 1.73 -10.81 -18.23
C PRO A 515 0.62 -11.34 -19.15
N GLY A 516 -0.19 -10.43 -19.71
CA GLY A 516 -1.28 -10.77 -20.63
C GLY A 516 -2.58 -11.25 -19.97
N LYS A 517 -2.60 -11.44 -18.63
CA LYS A 517 -3.83 -11.61 -17.87
C LYS A 517 -4.45 -10.26 -17.54
N GLU A 518 -5.76 -10.15 -17.68
CA GLU A 518 -6.52 -8.99 -17.22
C GLU A 518 -6.48 -8.90 -15.69
N LYS A 519 -5.92 -7.81 -15.19
CA LYS A 519 -5.72 -7.54 -13.76
C LYS A 519 -6.21 -6.17 -13.34
N TYR A 520 -6.37 -5.27 -14.30
CA TYR A 520 -6.74 -3.89 -14.04
C TYR A 520 -8.22 -3.64 -14.38
N TRP A 521 -8.96 -3.12 -13.40
CA TRP A 521 -10.39 -2.86 -13.50
C TRP A 521 -10.66 -1.38 -13.21
N ARG A 522 -11.16 -0.64 -14.20
CA ARG A 522 -11.59 0.76 -14.04
C ARG A 522 -13.10 0.84 -13.98
N LEU A 523 -13.63 1.35 -12.87
CA LEU A 523 -15.05 1.62 -12.72
C LEU A 523 -15.24 3.12 -12.53
N ASN A 524 -15.70 3.81 -13.58
CA ASN A 524 -15.95 5.24 -13.52
C ASN A 524 -17.27 5.60 -14.21
N VAL A 525 -18.13 6.37 -13.52
CA VAL A 525 -19.44 6.75 -14.05
C VAL A 525 -19.27 7.73 -15.20
N ALA A 526 -19.75 7.34 -16.38
CA ALA A 526 -19.76 8.19 -17.57
C ALA A 526 -21.18 8.30 -18.11
N LYS A 527 -21.58 9.51 -18.50
CA LYS A 527 -22.84 9.75 -19.21
C LYS A 527 -22.57 10.66 -20.38
N GLU A 528 -22.73 10.16 -21.59
CA GLU A 528 -22.52 10.95 -22.81
C GLU A 528 -23.52 12.12 -22.86
N ALA A 529 -23.03 13.29 -23.26
CA ALA A 529 -23.88 14.44 -23.50
C ALA A 529 -24.63 14.24 -24.83
N PRO A 530 -25.96 14.50 -24.88
CA PRO A 530 -26.71 14.39 -26.12
C PRO A 530 -26.18 15.38 -27.16
N GLU A 531 -26.05 14.95 -28.42
CA GLU A 531 -25.67 15.84 -29.52
C GLU A 531 -26.65 17.04 -29.58
N LYS A 532 -26.11 18.26 -29.45
CA LYS A 532 -26.92 19.48 -29.53
C LYS A 532 -27.61 19.55 -30.90
N SER A 533 -28.92 19.79 -30.92
CA SER A 533 -29.70 19.98 -32.15
C SER A 533 -29.20 21.17 -32.98
N LYS A 534 -29.39 21.11 -34.31
CA LYS A 534 -28.93 22.13 -35.28
C LYS A 534 -29.40 23.56 -34.90
N TRP A 535 -30.61 23.67 -34.36
CA TRP A 535 -31.21 24.93 -33.92
C TRP A 535 -30.54 25.55 -32.69
N LYS A 536 -30.07 24.73 -31.74
CA LYS A 536 -29.36 25.20 -30.54
C LYS A 536 -27.95 25.71 -30.88
N LYS A 537 -27.27 25.07 -31.85
CA LYS A 537 -25.96 25.50 -32.36
C LYS A 537 -26.00 26.90 -32.99
N ILE A 538 -27.07 27.23 -33.72
CA ILE A 538 -27.25 28.54 -34.36
C ILE A 538 -27.43 29.65 -33.32
N TRP A 539 -28.23 29.41 -32.27
CA TRP A 539 -28.49 30.39 -31.21
C TRP A 539 -27.25 30.66 -30.34
N ASP A 540 -26.46 29.63 -30.02
CA ASP A 540 -25.21 29.77 -29.24
C ASP A 540 -24.15 30.57 -30.04
N GLY A 541 -24.12 30.42 -31.37
CA GLY A 541 -23.25 31.20 -32.26
C GLY A 541 -23.58 32.70 -32.33
N ILE A 542 -24.84 33.08 -32.09
CA ILE A 542 -25.28 34.49 -32.05
C ILE A 542 -24.98 35.14 -30.69
N ARG A 543 -24.95 34.36 -29.60
CA ARG A 543 -24.71 34.84 -28.23
C ARG A 543 -23.26 34.75 -27.76
N GLY A 544 -22.35 34.23 -28.60
CA GLY A 544 -20.94 34.07 -28.24
C GLY A 544 -20.70 33.03 -27.14
N SER A 545 -21.46 31.93 -27.13
CA SER A 545 -21.26 30.82 -26.18
C SER A 545 -20.74 29.54 -26.85
N GLU A 546 -20.06 28.74 -26.02
CA GLU A 546 -19.19 27.58 -26.28
C GLU A 546 -19.52 26.70 -27.49
N GLN A 547 -18.47 26.44 -28.28
CA GLN A 547 -18.44 25.47 -29.37
C GLN A 547 -18.84 24.08 -28.85
N PRO A 548 -19.74 23.35 -29.55
CA PRO A 548 -20.06 21.97 -29.17
C PRO A 548 -18.83 21.09 -29.32
N MET A 549 -18.37 20.47 -28.24
CA MET A 549 -17.25 19.53 -28.24
C MET A 549 -17.74 18.15 -28.70
N LEU A 550 -16.99 17.51 -29.61
CA LEU A 550 -17.24 16.11 -29.99
C LEU A 550 -16.95 15.20 -28.78
N ASN A 551 -17.76 14.14 -28.61
CA ASN A 551 -17.61 13.14 -27.55
C ASN A 551 -17.56 13.75 -26.14
N ASP A 552 -18.53 14.60 -25.82
CA ASP A 552 -18.61 15.29 -24.53
C ASP A 552 -19.42 14.49 -23.49
N TYR A 553 -19.21 14.79 -22.21
CA TYR A 553 -19.88 14.14 -21.08
C TYR A 553 -20.83 15.11 -20.38
N ALA A 554 -21.93 14.56 -19.87
CA ALA A 554 -22.89 15.33 -19.09
C ALA A 554 -22.28 15.74 -17.75
N ASP A 555 -22.42 17.01 -17.39
CA ASP A 555 -21.85 17.55 -16.15
C ASP A 555 -22.44 16.88 -14.88
N PRO A 556 -21.63 16.19 -14.07
CA PRO A 556 -22.09 15.59 -12.82
C PRO A 556 -22.47 16.62 -11.74
N GLY A 557 -22.05 17.88 -11.89
CA GLY A 557 -22.21 18.97 -10.92
C GLY A 557 -20.91 19.29 -10.17
N ASP A 558 -20.89 20.46 -9.53
CA ASP A 558 -19.71 20.99 -8.83
C ASP A 558 -19.24 20.10 -7.68
N LEU A 559 -17.93 20.15 -7.39
CA LEU A 559 -17.25 19.34 -6.39
C LEU A 559 -17.76 19.55 -4.94
N ASP A 560 -18.38 20.69 -4.64
CA ASP A 560 -18.93 21.02 -3.32
C ASP A 560 -20.47 21.17 -3.32
N ASN A 561 -21.15 20.75 -4.39
CA ASN A 561 -22.59 20.86 -4.50
C ASN A 561 -23.29 19.60 -3.98
N VAL A 562 -23.68 19.61 -2.70
CA VAL A 562 -24.34 18.45 -2.06
C VAL A 562 -25.68 18.10 -2.72
N LYS A 563 -26.36 19.06 -3.37
CA LYS A 563 -27.59 18.80 -4.15
C LYS A 563 -27.34 17.95 -5.39
N ALA A 564 -26.09 17.86 -5.87
CA ALA A 564 -25.71 16.98 -6.97
C ALA A 564 -25.73 15.49 -6.60
N ILE A 565 -25.71 15.14 -5.29
CA ILE A 565 -25.72 13.74 -4.83
C ILE A 565 -26.95 12.98 -5.33
N GLU A 566 -28.14 13.57 -5.34
CA GLU A 566 -29.36 12.91 -5.84
C GLU A 566 -29.28 12.60 -7.34
N LYS A 567 -28.72 13.53 -8.11
CA LYS A 567 -28.47 13.32 -9.54
C LYS A 567 -27.45 12.21 -9.78
N LEU A 568 -26.36 12.21 -9.01
CA LEU A 568 -25.30 11.21 -9.08
C LEU A 568 -25.79 9.82 -8.67
N LYS A 569 -26.62 9.70 -7.64
CA LYS A 569 -27.29 8.45 -7.25
C LYS A 569 -28.02 7.83 -8.43
N LYS A 570 -28.84 8.63 -9.13
CA LYS A 570 -29.58 8.18 -10.31
C LYS A 570 -28.63 7.73 -11.42
N TRP A 571 -27.65 8.55 -11.78
CA TRP A 571 -26.70 8.23 -12.85
C TRP A 571 -25.87 6.99 -12.54
N THR A 572 -25.44 6.83 -11.29
CA THR A 572 -24.65 5.68 -10.85
C THR A 572 -25.49 4.40 -10.88
N ASN A 573 -26.75 4.44 -10.45
CA ASN A 573 -27.66 3.30 -10.57
C ASN A 573 -27.90 2.90 -12.04
N GLU A 574 -28.13 3.87 -12.92
CA GLU A 574 -28.25 3.63 -14.37
C GLU A 574 -26.98 2.98 -14.93
N TRP A 575 -25.81 3.50 -14.56
CA TRP A 575 -24.51 2.98 -14.98
C TRP A 575 -24.25 1.56 -14.47
N ILE A 576 -24.49 1.30 -13.17
CA ILE A 576 -24.36 -0.04 -12.55
C ILE A 576 -25.26 -1.05 -13.25
N ALA A 577 -26.49 -0.66 -13.60
CA ALA A 577 -27.44 -1.55 -14.27
C ALA A 577 -26.94 -2.00 -15.65
N VAL A 578 -26.17 -1.15 -16.35
CA VAL A 578 -25.57 -1.45 -17.65
C VAL A 578 -24.24 -2.20 -17.51
N GLN A 579 -23.44 -1.90 -16.48
CA GLN A 579 -22.07 -2.39 -16.33
C GLN A 579 -21.95 -3.65 -15.45
N LYS A 580 -22.98 -4.50 -15.43
CA LYS A 580 -23.02 -5.71 -14.60
C LYS A 580 -21.89 -6.69 -14.91
N ASP A 581 -21.57 -6.89 -16.17
CA ASP A 581 -20.52 -7.83 -16.59
C ASP A 581 -19.14 -7.35 -16.14
N LEU A 582 -18.87 -6.05 -16.25
CA LEU A 582 -17.63 -5.44 -15.78
C LEU A 582 -17.48 -5.57 -14.24
N ILE A 583 -18.56 -5.29 -13.49
CA ILE A 583 -18.57 -5.45 -12.03
C ILE A 583 -18.41 -6.93 -11.64
N SER A 584 -19.06 -7.85 -12.36
CA SER A 584 -18.96 -9.28 -12.11
C SER A 584 -17.57 -9.81 -12.39
N GLY A 585 -16.94 -9.41 -13.50
CA GLY A 585 -15.56 -9.76 -13.84
C GLY A 585 -14.57 -9.29 -12.77
N CYS A 586 -14.69 -8.02 -12.34
CA CYS A 586 -13.89 -7.48 -11.25
C CYS A 586 -14.09 -8.25 -9.94
N SER A 587 -15.35 -8.58 -9.60
CA SER A 587 -15.66 -9.29 -8.36
C SER A 587 -15.12 -10.72 -8.39
N ALA A 588 -15.20 -11.41 -9.54
CA ALA A 588 -14.62 -12.73 -9.73
C ALA A 588 -13.10 -12.72 -9.59
N ALA A 589 -12.42 -11.70 -10.12
CA ALA A 589 -10.98 -11.53 -9.94
C ALA A 589 -10.61 -11.36 -8.45
N ILE A 590 -11.41 -10.61 -7.68
CA ILE A 590 -11.21 -10.44 -6.23
C ILE A 590 -11.46 -11.75 -5.46
N SER A 591 -12.59 -12.42 -5.73
CA SER A 591 -12.99 -13.65 -5.02
C SER A 591 -11.99 -14.79 -5.22
N LYS A 592 -11.47 -14.95 -6.44
CA LYS A 592 -10.48 -15.98 -6.76
C LYS A 592 -9.25 -15.90 -5.85
N SER A 593 -8.74 -14.70 -5.58
CA SER A 593 -7.56 -14.53 -4.71
C SER A 593 -7.90 -14.63 -3.23
N LEU A 594 -9.16 -14.35 -2.84
CA LEU A 594 -9.66 -14.54 -1.47
C LEU A 594 -9.72 -16.02 -1.09
N GLU A 595 -10.24 -16.88 -1.98
CA GLU A 595 -10.31 -18.33 -1.73
C GLU A 595 -8.91 -18.91 -1.44
N VAL A 596 -7.90 -18.54 -2.24
CA VAL A 596 -6.51 -18.95 -2.02
C VAL A 596 -5.93 -18.45 -0.69
N ARG A 597 -6.42 -17.32 -0.18
CA ARG A 597 -6.01 -16.78 1.13
C ARG A 597 -6.70 -17.50 2.28
N ASP A 598 -7.98 -17.81 2.15
CA ASP A 598 -8.76 -18.48 3.20
C ASP A 598 -8.38 -19.98 3.36
N GLU A 599 -7.85 -20.61 2.30
CA GLU A 599 -7.33 -21.98 2.33
C GLU A 599 -5.94 -22.14 2.98
N LYS A 600 -5.20 -21.04 3.15
CA LYS A 600 -3.82 -21.01 3.67
C LYS A 600 -3.76 -20.48 5.10
#